data_AF-A0A6P7GEF1-F1
#
_entry.id   AF-A0A6P7GEF1-F1
#
_cell.length_a   1.000
_cell.length_b   1.000
_cell.length_c   1.000
_cell.angle_alpha   90.00
_cell.angle_beta   90.00
_cell.angle_gamma   90.00
#
_symmetry.space_group_name_H-M   'P 1'
#
loop_
_entity.id
_entity.type
_entity.pdbx_description
1 polymer ?
#
loop_
_entity_poly.entity_id
_entity_poly.type
_entity_poly.pdbx_seq_one_letter_code
_entity_poly.pdbx_strand_id
1 'polypeptide(L)'
;MVLIFCYFIYHILFNLHNLNEELITLINKKNNHVKKFDQINCDHCQKEIFQDMVYLFNHYLRIKQAVHGINDFYKWRVLALVFGASGVTGSSLVFIIAVRSEESLLYYTIYITSILCYYVIAEAGEDVRSKSEMLFINAQQVNWYYWNKENRNLLLMFLLVTQKPLELNCHGFLVQSREMLLKIAKIIHGFLTYYQTVSSTN
;
A
#
# COMPACT_ATOMS: atom_id res chain seq x y z
N MET A 1 -6.36 8.35 16.62
CA MET A 1 -6.73 7.48 15.46
C MET A 1 -5.63 7.42 14.40
N VAL A 2 -5.05 8.54 13.97
CA VAL A 2 -3.95 8.58 12.98
C VAL A 2 -2.74 7.75 13.43
N LEU A 3 -2.30 7.87 14.69
CA LEU A 3 -1.18 7.08 15.22
C LEU A 3 -1.41 5.56 15.15
N ILE A 4 -2.63 5.11 15.44
CA ILE A 4 -3.01 3.69 15.36
C ILE A 4 -2.96 3.22 13.91
N PHE A 5 -3.45 4.05 12.98
CA PHE A 5 -3.35 3.78 11.55
C PHE A 5 -1.89 3.68 11.09
N CYS A 6 -1.05 4.67 11.43
CA CYS A 6 0.38 4.65 11.10
C CYS A 6 1.07 3.41 11.68
N TYR A 7 0.75 3.01 12.91
CA TYR A 7 1.26 1.78 13.52
C TYR A 7 0.89 0.54 12.71
N PHE A 8 -0.37 0.39 12.32
CA PHE A 8 -0.82 -0.75 11.51
C PHE A 8 -0.18 -0.79 10.14
N ILE A 9 -0.08 0.36 9.46
CA ILE A 9 0.62 0.47 8.18
C ILE A 9 2.08 0.07 8.33
N TYR A 10 2.77 0.63 9.31
CA TYR A 10 4.17 0.32 9.57
C TYR A 10 4.35 -1.18 9.84
N HIS A 11 3.47 -1.79 10.62
CA HIS A 11 3.48 -3.22 10.88
C HIS A 11 3.26 -4.05 9.60
N ILE A 12 2.34 -3.66 8.71
CA ILE A 12 2.16 -4.31 7.40
C ILE A 12 3.43 -4.18 6.55
N LEU A 13 4.00 -2.97 6.46
CA LEU A 13 5.20 -2.69 5.68
C LEU A 13 6.42 -3.46 6.17
N PHE A 14 6.53 -3.65 7.49
CA PHE A 14 7.57 -4.46 8.11
C PHE A 14 7.39 -5.94 7.77
N ASN A 15 6.17 -6.47 7.89
CA ASN A 15 5.90 -7.88 7.55
C ASN A 15 6.11 -8.17 6.06
N LEU A 16 5.69 -7.26 5.16
CA LEU A 16 5.96 -7.39 3.74
C LEU A 16 7.46 -7.34 3.41
N HIS A 17 8.21 -6.49 4.10
CA HIS A 17 9.66 -6.43 3.93
C HIS A 17 10.33 -7.72 4.39
N ASN A 18 10.02 -8.21 5.58
CA ASN A 18 10.57 -9.47 6.09
C ASN A 18 10.21 -10.64 5.17
N LEU A 19 8.96 -10.69 4.69
CA LEU A 19 8.53 -11.72 3.75
C LEU A 19 9.34 -11.68 2.44
N ASN A 20 9.65 -10.47 1.96
CA ASN A 20 10.46 -10.29 0.78
C ASN A 20 11.92 -10.71 1.01
N GLU A 21 12.49 -10.41 2.17
CA GLU A 21 13.83 -10.90 2.53
C GLU A 21 13.88 -12.43 2.59
N GLU A 22 12.89 -13.08 3.20
CA GLU A 22 12.78 -14.55 3.23
C GLU A 22 12.61 -15.17 1.83
N LEU A 23 11.93 -14.45 0.93
CA LEU A 23 11.85 -14.87 -0.47
C LEU A 23 13.20 -14.74 -1.17
N ILE A 24 13.97 -13.67 -0.90
CA ILE A 24 15.31 -13.46 -1.45
C ILE A 24 16.28 -14.51 -0.91
N THR A 25 16.21 -14.88 0.37
CA THR A 25 17.04 -15.95 0.93
C THR A 25 16.72 -17.27 0.24
N LEU A 26 15.45 -17.58 -0.02
CA LEU A 26 15.03 -18.75 -0.78
C LEU A 26 15.54 -18.73 -2.24
N ILE A 27 15.53 -17.58 -2.91
CA ILE A 27 16.09 -17.41 -4.26
C ILE A 27 17.60 -17.68 -4.29
N ASN A 28 18.31 -17.17 -3.28
CA ASN A 28 19.77 -17.21 -3.20
C ASN A 28 20.30 -18.49 -2.55
N LYS A 29 19.43 -19.33 -1.98
CA LYS A 29 19.78 -20.60 -1.33
C LYS A 29 20.49 -21.50 -2.33
N LYS A 30 21.82 -21.52 -2.26
CA LYS A 30 22.66 -22.45 -3.02
C LYS A 30 22.58 -23.80 -2.35
N ASN A 31 22.13 -24.81 -3.09
CA ASN A 31 22.19 -26.18 -2.60
C ASN A 31 23.63 -26.70 -2.70
N ASN A 32 24.02 -27.54 -1.74
CA ASN A 32 25.34 -28.17 -1.67
C ASN A 32 25.58 -29.22 -2.78
N HIS A 33 24.65 -29.37 -3.72
CA HIS A 33 24.78 -30.31 -4.82
C HIS A 33 25.66 -29.73 -5.94
N VAL A 34 26.71 -30.46 -6.31
CA VAL A 34 27.64 -30.11 -7.39
C VAL A 34 26.92 -30.04 -8.75
N LYS A 35 25.83 -30.80 -8.94
CA LYS A 35 24.97 -30.75 -10.14
C LYS A 35 23.54 -30.34 -9.78
N LYS A 36 23.01 -29.34 -10.48
CA LYS A 36 21.64 -28.81 -10.26
C LYS A 36 20.52 -29.83 -10.56
N PHE A 37 20.79 -30.86 -11.36
CA PHE A 37 19.84 -31.94 -11.65
C PHE A 37 19.63 -32.90 -10.48
N ASP A 38 20.63 -33.05 -9.61
CA ASP A 38 20.53 -33.93 -8.43
C ASP A 38 19.54 -33.38 -7.40
N GLN A 39 19.24 -32.08 -7.47
CA GLN A 39 18.25 -31.42 -6.62
C GLN A 39 16.82 -31.91 -6.88
N ILE A 40 16.48 -32.32 -8.11
CA ILE A 40 15.12 -32.79 -8.45
C ILE A 40 14.86 -34.13 -7.77
N ASN A 41 15.89 -34.98 -7.66
CA ASN A 41 15.81 -36.32 -7.10
C ASN A 41 16.09 -36.37 -5.59
N CYS A 42 16.43 -35.24 -4.96
CA CYS A 42 16.66 -35.15 -3.52
C CYS A 42 15.35 -34.85 -2.79
N ASP A 43 14.72 -35.87 -2.22
CA ASP A 43 13.47 -35.74 -1.48
C ASP A 43 13.57 -34.76 -0.30
N HIS A 44 14.73 -34.73 0.38
CA HIS A 44 14.94 -33.83 1.50
C HIS A 44 14.93 -32.35 1.06
N CYS A 45 15.63 -32.01 -0.02
CA CYS A 45 15.67 -30.64 -0.55
C CYS A 45 14.30 -30.20 -1.07
N GLN A 46 13.56 -31.08 -1.76
CA GLN A 46 12.23 -30.75 -2.25
C GLN A 46 11.24 -30.51 -1.11
N LYS A 47 11.34 -31.29 -0.03
CA LYS A 47 10.51 -31.12 1.18
C LYS A 47 10.82 -29.82 1.93
N GLU A 48 12.09 -29.43 2.00
CA GLU A 48 12.51 -28.17 2.59
C GLU A 48 11.95 -26.98 1.80
N ILE A 49 12.12 -26.98 0.47
CA ILE A 49 11.54 -25.95 -0.42
C ILE A 49 10.02 -25.87 -0.27
N PHE A 50 9.34 -27.02 -0.18
CA PHE A 50 7.90 -27.05 0.05
C PHE A 50 7.52 -26.37 1.36
N GLN A 51 8.21 -26.70 2.45
CA GLN A 51 7.96 -26.11 3.76
C GLN A 51 8.19 -24.60 3.78
N ASP A 52 9.30 -24.14 3.19
CA ASP A 52 9.63 -22.71 3.06
C ASP A 52 8.55 -21.98 2.25
N MET A 53 8.11 -22.54 1.12
CA MET A 53 7.04 -21.97 0.30
C MET A 53 5.68 -21.95 1.01
N VAL A 54 5.33 -23.01 1.76
CA VAL A 54 4.10 -23.05 2.56
C VAL A 54 4.13 -21.98 3.65
N TYR A 55 5.29 -21.78 4.29
CA TYR A 55 5.48 -20.70 5.26
C TYR A 55 5.27 -19.32 4.63
N LEU A 56 5.95 -19.04 3.50
CA LEU A 56 5.81 -17.78 2.77
C LEU A 56 4.36 -17.52 2.35
N PHE A 57 3.69 -18.54 1.82
CA PHE A 57 2.31 -18.41 1.36
C PHE A 57 1.34 -18.15 2.51
N ASN A 58 1.44 -18.92 3.59
CA ASN A 58 0.59 -18.71 4.78
C ASN A 58 0.85 -17.34 5.43
N HIS A 59 2.10 -16.90 5.47
CA HIS A 59 2.44 -15.59 6.00
C HIS A 59 1.85 -14.47 5.13
N TYR A 60 1.96 -14.56 3.80
CA TYR A 60 1.30 -13.63 2.89
C TYR A 60 -0.21 -13.60 3.07
N LEU A 61 -0.86 -14.77 3.20
CA LEU A 61 -2.30 -14.84 3.41
C LEU A 61 -2.74 -14.17 4.71
N ARG A 62 -1.97 -14.30 5.79
CA ARG A 62 -2.22 -13.58 7.05
C ARG A 62 -2.11 -12.06 6.89
N ILE A 63 -1.08 -11.59 6.17
CA ILE A 63 -0.92 -10.16 5.86
C ILE A 63 -2.12 -9.67 5.03
N LYS A 64 -2.51 -10.41 4.00
CA LYS A 64 -3.66 -10.10 3.15
C LYS A 64 -4.96 -10.01 3.94
N GLN A 65 -5.20 -10.96 4.85
CA GLN A 65 -6.36 -10.93 5.75
C GLN A 65 -6.31 -9.73 6.71
N ALA A 66 -5.14 -9.41 7.28
CA ALA A 66 -4.97 -8.26 8.16
C ALA A 66 -5.23 -6.93 7.41
N VAL A 67 -4.69 -6.78 6.20
CA VAL A 67 -4.95 -5.62 5.34
C VAL A 67 -6.44 -5.52 5.03
N HIS A 68 -7.12 -6.62 4.72
CA HIS A 68 -8.56 -6.60 4.47
C HIS A 68 -9.36 -6.17 5.71
N GLY A 69 -9.02 -6.70 6.89
CA GLY A 69 -9.66 -6.33 8.15
C GLY A 69 -9.45 -4.85 8.51
N ILE A 70 -8.23 -4.33 8.31
CA ILE A 70 -7.93 -2.90 8.47
C ILE A 70 -8.76 -2.09 7.47
N ASN A 71 -8.77 -2.50 6.21
CA ASN A 71 -9.50 -1.79 5.18
C ASN A 71 -11.01 -1.73 5.49
N ASP A 72 -11.60 -2.82 5.98
CA ASP A 72 -13.00 -2.86 6.40
C ASP A 72 -13.31 -1.97 7.61
N PHE A 73 -12.39 -1.88 8.56
CA PHE A 73 -12.54 -1.01 9.72
C PHE A 73 -12.40 0.48 9.35
N TYR A 74 -11.50 0.78 8.42
CA TYR A 74 -11.13 2.16 8.07
C TYR A 74 -11.91 2.73 6.88
N LYS A 75 -12.55 1.93 6.03
CA LYS A 75 -13.20 2.37 4.77
C LYS A 75 -14.11 3.59 4.93
N TRP A 76 -15.03 3.56 5.91
CA TRP A 76 -15.96 4.67 6.14
C TRP A 76 -15.29 5.87 6.79
N ARG A 77 -14.30 5.64 7.65
CA ARG A 77 -13.62 6.69 8.42
C ARG A 77 -12.67 7.49 7.55
N VAL A 78 -11.91 6.82 6.68
CA VAL A 78 -11.02 7.48 5.73
C VAL A 78 -11.85 8.23 4.70
N LEU A 79 -12.94 7.65 4.20
CA LEU A 79 -13.83 8.36 3.28
C LEU A 79 -14.39 9.65 3.90
N ALA A 80 -14.92 9.57 5.12
CA ALA A 80 -15.39 10.75 5.85
C ALA A 80 -14.26 11.78 6.10
N LEU A 81 -13.06 11.31 6.43
CA LEU A 81 -11.89 12.16 6.65
C LEU A 81 -11.48 12.87 5.35
N VAL A 82 -11.46 12.19 4.21
CA VAL A 82 -11.07 12.79 2.93
C VAL A 82 -12.07 13.87 2.50
N PHE A 83 -13.37 13.58 2.55
CA PHE A 83 -14.38 14.57 2.18
C PHE A 83 -14.43 15.74 3.17
N GLY A 84 -14.46 15.45 4.47
CA GLY A 84 -14.52 16.46 5.52
C GLY A 84 -13.28 17.35 5.53
N ALA A 85 -12.08 16.76 5.52
CA ALA A 85 -10.85 17.53 5.49
C ALA A 85 -10.70 18.28 4.16
N SER A 86 -11.25 17.80 3.03
CA SER A 86 -11.16 18.52 1.75
C SER A 86 -12.00 19.79 1.78
N GLY A 87 -13.18 19.73 2.41
CA GLY A 87 -14.00 20.91 2.67
C GLY A 87 -13.29 21.91 3.58
N VAL A 88 -12.70 21.45 4.68
CA VAL A 88 -11.90 22.32 5.58
C VAL A 88 -10.74 22.97 4.84
N THR A 89 -9.98 22.20 4.07
CA THR A 89 -8.83 22.69 3.29
C THR A 89 -9.24 23.67 2.20
N GLY A 90 -10.36 23.43 1.51
CA GLY A 90 -10.91 24.34 0.52
C GLY A 90 -11.39 25.65 1.16
N SER A 91 -12.09 25.57 2.29
CA SER A 91 -12.57 26.75 3.02
C SER A 91 -11.43 27.58 3.58
N SER A 92 -10.38 26.96 4.14
CA SER A 92 -9.22 27.69 4.65
C SER A 92 -8.49 28.43 3.53
N LEU A 93 -8.37 27.82 2.35
CA LEU A 93 -7.81 28.47 1.17
C LEU A 93 -8.62 29.71 0.73
N VAL A 94 -9.95 29.62 0.75
CA VAL A 94 -10.83 30.77 0.46
C VAL A 94 -10.63 31.90 1.47
N PHE A 95 -10.60 31.58 2.78
CA PHE A 95 -10.35 32.59 3.83
C PHE A 95 -8.98 33.26 3.69
N ILE A 96 -7.94 32.50 3.35
CA ILE A 96 -6.60 33.03 3.07
C ILE A 96 -6.65 34.08 1.95
N ILE A 97 -7.38 33.78 0.86
CA ILE A 97 -7.49 34.67 -0.30
C ILE A 97 -8.36 35.89 -0.01
N ALA A 98 -9.42 35.74 0.79
CA ALA A 98 -10.37 36.79 1.10
C ALA A 98 -9.87 37.79 2.15
N VAL A 99 -9.23 37.32 3.24
CA VAL A 99 -8.90 38.16 4.40
C VAL A 99 -7.60 38.95 4.22
N ARG A 100 -6.63 38.44 3.43
CA ARG A 100 -5.33 39.10 3.11
C ARG A 100 -4.65 39.86 4.27
N SER A 101 -4.79 39.40 5.53
CA SER A 101 -4.22 40.04 6.72
C SER A 101 -3.38 39.06 7.56
N GLU A 102 -2.67 39.55 8.58
CA GLU A 102 -1.92 38.71 9.54
C GLU A 102 -2.79 37.69 10.30
N GLU A 103 -4.10 37.92 10.38
CA GLU A 103 -5.07 36.97 10.97
C GLU A 103 -5.22 35.67 10.13
N SER A 104 -4.69 35.66 8.90
CA SER A 104 -4.70 34.47 8.02
C SER A 104 -3.71 33.37 8.43
N LEU A 105 -2.78 33.63 9.36
CA LEU A 105 -1.73 32.68 9.77
C LEU A 105 -2.28 31.34 10.29
N LEU A 106 -3.39 31.36 11.03
CA LEU A 106 -4.06 30.15 11.52
C LEU A 106 -4.58 29.30 10.34
N TYR A 107 -5.16 29.94 9.33
CA TYR A 107 -5.69 29.25 8.15
C TYR A 107 -4.57 28.66 7.29
N TYR A 108 -3.43 29.35 7.17
CA TYR A 108 -2.23 28.79 6.53
C TYR A 108 -1.74 27.53 7.24
N THR A 109 -1.73 27.54 8.57
CA THR A 109 -1.30 26.36 9.35
C THR A 109 -2.26 25.20 9.12
N ILE A 110 -3.57 25.43 9.19
CA ILE A 110 -4.59 24.40 8.91
C ILE A 110 -4.44 23.84 7.49
N TYR A 111 -4.24 24.71 6.50
CA TYR A 111 -4.06 24.31 5.11
C TYR A 111 -2.82 23.42 4.92
N ILE A 112 -1.67 23.85 5.44
CA ILE A 112 -0.41 23.10 5.34
C ILE A 112 -0.51 21.77 6.08
N THR A 113 -1.03 21.75 7.31
CA THR A 113 -1.20 20.52 8.09
C THR A 113 -2.12 19.54 7.38
N SER A 114 -3.21 20.02 6.76
CA SER A 114 -4.15 19.15 6.04
C SER A 114 -3.50 18.51 4.81
N ILE A 115 -2.71 19.28 4.04
CA ILE A 115 -1.94 18.76 2.90
C ILE A 115 -0.93 17.72 3.35
N LEU A 116 -0.19 17.97 4.43
CA LEU A 116 0.76 17.02 4.99
C LEU A 116 0.07 15.72 5.42
N CYS A 117 -1.11 15.80 6.04
CA CYS A 117 -1.88 14.61 6.40
C CYS A 117 -2.27 13.78 5.17
N TYR A 118 -2.71 14.42 4.08
CA TYR A 118 -3.02 13.70 2.85
C TYR A 118 -1.79 13.04 2.24
N TYR A 119 -0.66 13.76 2.23
CA TYR A 119 0.59 13.22 1.73
C TYR A 119 1.02 11.96 2.50
N VAL A 120 1.00 12.01 3.83
CA VAL A 120 1.35 10.85 4.67
C VAL A 120 0.43 9.66 4.41
N ILE A 121 -0.88 9.87 4.28
CA ILE A 121 -1.84 8.78 4.01
C ILE A 121 -1.62 8.20 2.60
N ALA A 122 -1.37 9.05 1.60
CA ALA A 122 -1.15 8.63 0.23
C ALA A 122 0.16 7.84 0.07
N GLU A 123 1.27 8.33 0.63
CA GLU A 123 2.56 7.62 0.60
C GLU A 123 2.49 6.30 1.38
N ALA A 124 1.83 6.28 2.54
CA ALA A 124 1.62 5.05 3.31
C ALA A 124 0.94 3.94 2.50
N GLY A 125 -0.11 4.26 1.75
CA GLY A 125 -0.79 3.29 0.90
C GLY A 125 0.01 2.92 -0.35
N GLU A 126 0.73 3.88 -0.94
CA GLU A 126 1.63 3.63 -2.07
C GLU A 126 2.77 2.67 -1.70
N ASP A 127 3.38 2.84 -0.52
CA ASP A 127 4.45 1.96 -0.04
C ASP A 127 3.97 0.52 0.14
N VAL A 128 2.74 0.32 0.65
CA VAL A 128 2.15 -1.02 0.82
C VAL A 128 1.96 -1.68 -0.54
N ARG A 129 1.44 -0.92 -1.50
CA ARG A 129 1.25 -1.39 -2.89
C ARG A 129 2.59 -1.75 -3.52
N SER A 130 3.55 -0.83 -3.51
CA SER A 130 4.88 -0.99 -4.09
C SER A 130 5.63 -2.20 -3.52
N LYS A 131 5.64 -2.38 -2.19
CA LYS A 131 6.25 -3.56 -1.57
C LYS A 131 5.55 -4.87 -1.95
N SER A 132 4.22 -4.85 -2.08
CA SER A 132 3.48 -6.03 -2.55
C SER A 132 3.78 -6.36 -4.01
N GLU A 133 3.95 -5.36 -4.87
CA GLU A 133 4.36 -5.56 -6.28
C GLU A 133 5.78 -6.11 -6.36
N MET A 134 6.70 -5.59 -5.54
CA MET A 134 8.08 -6.07 -5.48
C MET A 134 8.16 -7.55 -5.05
N LEU A 135 7.32 -7.97 -4.11
CA LEU A 135 7.21 -9.37 -3.70
C LEU A 135 6.79 -10.27 -4.87
N PHE A 136 5.81 -9.84 -5.67
CA PHE A 136 5.38 -10.58 -6.87
C PHE A 136 6.51 -10.69 -7.89
N ILE A 137 7.21 -9.58 -8.18
CA ILE A 137 8.33 -9.56 -9.13
C ILE A 137 9.45 -10.50 -8.66
N ASN A 138 9.81 -10.46 -7.38
CA ASN A 138 10.85 -11.33 -6.82
C ASN A 138 10.43 -12.80 -6.87
N ALA A 139 9.16 -13.11 -6.64
CA ALA A 139 8.67 -14.49 -6.70
C ALA A 139 8.77 -15.08 -8.12
N GLN A 140 8.70 -14.25 -9.16
CA GLN A 140 8.91 -14.69 -10.55
C GLN A 140 10.37 -15.06 -10.84
N GLN A 141 11.33 -14.52 -10.07
CA GLN A 141 12.77 -14.76 -10.26
C GLN A 141 13.26 -16.05 -9.58
N VAL A 142 12.38 -16.74 -8.84
CA VAL A 142 12.72 -18.01 -8.19
C VAL A 142 13.12 -19.07 -9.21
N ASN A 143 14.17 -19.84 -8.92
CA ASN A 143 14.70 -20.90 -9.79
C ASN A 143 13.80 -22.17 -9.79
N TRP A 144 12.55 -22.03 -10.21
CA TRP A 144 11.50 -23.07 -10.15
C TRP A 144 11.72 -24.26 -11.11
N TYR A 145 12.61 -24.12 -12.10
CA TYR A 145 12.90 -25.17 -13.09
C TYR A 145 13.43 -26.47 -12.45
N TYR A 146 14.04 -26.40 -11.27
CA TYR A 146 14.59 -27.56 -10.55
C TYR A 146 13.64 -28.11 -9.47
N TRP A 147 12.40 -27.61 -9.43
CA TRP A 147 11.42 -28.02 -8.44
C TRP A 147 10.53 -29.15 -8.95
N ASN A 148 10.04 -29.99 -8.05
CA ASN A 148 9.04 -31.00 -8.36
C ASN A 148 7.69 -30.34 -8.74
N LYS A 149 6.74 -31.14 -9.26
CA LYS A 149 5.43 -30.65 -9.72
C LYS A 149 4.64 -29.95 -8.60
N GLU A 150 4.73 -30.46 -7.38
CA GLU A 150 4.01 -29.94 -6.22
C GLU A 150 4.49 -28.53 -5.83
N ASN A 151 5.81 -28.35 -5.70
CA ASN A 151 6.45 -27.07 -5.41
C ASN A 151 6.15 -26.03 -6.49
N ARG A 152 6.17 -26.42 -7.77
CA ARG A 152 5.80 -25.54 -8.89
C ARG A 152 4.34 -25.10 -8.82
N ASN A 153 3.42 -26.01 -8.48
CA ASN A 153 2.01 -25.68 -8.30
C ASN A 153 1.82 -24.68 -7.16
N LEU A 154 2.55 -24.84 -6.05
CA LEU A 154 2.47 -23.93 -4.91
C LEU A 154 3.01 -22.53 -5.27
N LEU A 155 4.11 -22.44 -6.02
CA LEU A 155 4.60 -21.16 -6.55
C LEU A 155 3.58 -20.49 -7.48
N LEU A 156 2.94 -21.26 -8.37
CA LEU A 156 1.89 -20.73 -9.24
C LEU A 156 0.71 -20.18 -8.43
N MET A 157 0.26 -20.88 -7.38
CA MET A 157 -0.76 -20.37 -6.46
C MET A 157 -0.31 -19.09 -5.77
N PHE A 158 0.94 -19.03 -5.30
CA PHE A 158 1.52 -17.84 -4.70
C PHE A 158 1.50 -16.65 -5.67
N LEU A 159 1.93 -16.86 -6.92
CA LEU A 159 1.93 -15.84 -7.97
C LEU A 159 0.51 -15.37 -8.31
N LEU A 160 -0.45 -16.27 -8.44
CA LEU A 160 -1.85 -15.92 -8.70
C LEU A 160 -2.44 -15.06 -7.57
N VAL A 161 -2.09 -15.36 -6.33
CA VAL A 161 -2.59 -14.64 -5.15
C VAL A 161 -1.92 -13.27 -4.97
N THR A 162 -0.66 -13.14 -5.38
CA THR A 162 0.16 -11.91 -5.28
C THR A 162 0.10 -11.03 -6.54
N GLN A 163 -0.43 -11.53 -7.65
CA GLN A 163 -0.57 -10.79 -8.92
C GLN A 163 -1.29 -9.45 -8.76
N LYS A 164 -2.32 -9.42 -7.90
CA LYS A 164 -2.98 -8.18 -7.52
C LYS A 164 -2.29 -7.63 -6.27
N PRO A 165 -1.68 -6.44 -6.34
CA PRO A 165 -1.01 -5.88 -5.18
C PRO A 165 -2.00 -5.58 -4.06
N LEU A 166 -1.49 -5.60 -2.84
CA LEU A 166 -2.26 -5.19 -1.68
C LEU A 166 -2.50 -3.68 -1.74
N GLU A 167 -3.77 -3.29 -1.72
CA GLU A 167 -4.19 -1.89 -1.79
C GLU A 167 -5.13 -1.56 -0.62
N LEU A 168 -5.02 -0.33 -0.12
CA LEU A 168 -5.91 0.21 0.90
C LEU A 168 -7.02 0.99 0.21
N ASN A 169 -8.15 0.32 0.02
CA ASN A 169 -9.23 0.80 -0.83
C ASN A 169 -10.48 1.17 -0.04
N CYS A 170 -10.91 2.42 -0.12
CA CYS A 170 -12.17 2.89 0.42
C CYS A 170 -13.33 2.54 -0.53
N HIS A 171 -13.88 1.33 -0.40
CA HIS A 171 -15.06 0.86 -1.15
C HIS A 171 -14.93 0.92 -2.68
N GLY A 172 -13.69 0.89 -3.20
CA GLY A 172 -13.40 1.04 -4.63
C GLY A 172 -13.49 2.47 -5.16
N PHE A 173 -13.94 3.44 -4.35
CA PHE A 173 -14.03 4.85 -4.73
C PHE A 173 -12.67 5.56 -4.69
N LEU A 174 -11.90 5.29 -3.63
CA LEU A 174 -10.61 5.90 -3.38
C LEU A 174 -9.59 4.84 -2.96
N VAL A 175 -8.59 4.65 -3.80
CA VAL A 175 -7.35 3.94 -3.47
C VAL A 175 -6.45 4.93 -2.76
N GLN A 176 -5.90 4.55 -1.60
CA GLN A 176 -4.86 5.33 -0.93
C GLN A 176 -3.55 5.16 -1.72
N SER A 177 -3.40 5.95 -2.77
CA SER A 177 -2.22 5.99 -3.62
C SER A 177 -1.83 7.44 -3.87
N ARG A 178 -0.69 7.69 -4.52
CA ARG A 178 -0.31 9.05 -4.94
C ARG A 178 -1.35 9.73 -5.83
N GLU A 179 -2.13 8.95 -6.58
CA GLU A 179 -3.25 9.47 -7.40
C GLU A 179 -4.35 10.13 -6.56
N MET A 180 -4.49 9.75 -5.28
CA MET A 180 -5.41 10.37 -4.35
C MET A 180 -5.13 11.87 -4.17
N LEU A 181 -3.86 12.27 -4.16
CA LEU A 181 -3.47 13.67 -4.01
C LEU A 181 -3.95 14.52 -5.19
N LEU A 182 -3.90 13.97 -6.41
CA LEU A 182 -4.43 14.64 -7.61
C LEU A 182 -5.95 14.79 -7.54
N LYS A 183 -6.66 13.79 -6.99
CA LYS A 183 -8.12 13.88 -6.78
C LYS A 183 -8.46 14.98 -5.76
N ILE A 184 -7.72 15.06 -4.66
CA ILE A 184 -7.90 16.09 -3.63
C ILE A 184 -7.60 17.48 -4.22
N ALA A 185 -6.50 17.64 -4.97
CA ALA A 185 -6.16 18.89 -5.62
C ALA A 185 -7.27 19.36 -6.57
N LYS A 186 -7.89 18.46 -7.33
CA LYS A 186 -9.06 18.77 -8.19
C LYS A 186 -10.27 19.24 -7.38
N ILE A 187 -10.54 18.62 -6.23
CA ILE A 187 -11.64 19.04 -5.34
C ILE A 187 -11.38 20.44 -4.80
N ILE A 188 -10.18 20.70 -4.28
CA ILE A 188 -9.78 22.02 -3.75
C ILE A 188 -9.86 23.08 -4.86
N HIS A 189 -9.39 22.76 -6.07
CA HIS A 189 -9.48 23.66 -7.20
C HIS A 189 -10.95 23.97 -7.57
N GLY A 190 -11.83 22.96 -7.55
CA GLY A 190 -13.27 23.16 -7.76
C GLY A 190 -13.89 24.14 -6.76
N PHE A 191 -13.53 24.04 -5.48
CA PHE A 191 -13.96 25.00 -4.46
C PHE A 191 -13.47 26.42 -4.76
N LEU A 192 -12.20 26.56 -5.16
CA LEU A 192 -11.61 27.84 -5.50
C LEU A 192 -12.31 28.50 -6.69
N THR A 193 -12.53 27.76 -7.78
CA THR A 193 -13.20 28.25 -8.99
C THR A 193 -14.64 28.64 -8.71
N TYR A 194 -15.37 27.83 -7.91
CA TYR A 194 -16.71 28.17 -7.48
C TYR A 194 -16.73 29.52 -6.73
N TYR A 195 -15.83 29.70 -5.76
CA TYR A 195 -15.72 30.95 -5.02
C TYR A 195 -15.40 32.15 -5.94
N GLN A 196 -14.43 32.01 -6.84
CA GLN A 196 -14.07 33.07 -7.79
C GLN A 196 -15.26 33.49 -8.66
N THR A 197 -16.02 32.51 -9.15
CA THR A 197 -17.21 32.75 -9.99
C THR A 197 -18.28 33.53 -9.22
N VAL A 198 -18.58 33.11 -7.98
CA VAL A 198 -19.56 33.79 -7.11
C VAL A 198 -19.07 35.21 -6.72
N SER A 199 -17.77 35.37 -6.44
CA SER A 199 -17.21 36.69 -6.13
C SER A 199 -17.18 37.64 -7.32
N SER A 200 -17.17 37.12 -8.56
CA SER A 200 -17.17 37.93 -9.78
C SER A 200 -18.58 38.35 -10.23
N THR A 201 -19.61 37.73 -9.66
CA THR A 201 -21.03 38.01 -9.98
C THR A 201 -21.72 38.91 -8.95
N ASN A 202 -21.09 39.15 -7.79
CA ASN A 202 -21.48 40.15 -6.80
C ASN A 202 -20.62 41.41 -6.93
#